data_AF-A0A7C4XX50-F1
#
_entry.id   AF-A0A7C4XX50-F1
#
_cell.length_a   1.000
_cell.length_b   1.000
_cell.length_c   1.000
_cell.angle_alpha   90.00
_cell.angle_beta   90.00
_cell.angle_gamma   90.00
#
_symmetry.space_group_name_H-M   'P 1'
#
loop_
_entity.id
_entity.type
_entity.pdbx_description
1 polymer ?
#
loop_
_entity_poly.entity_id
_entity_poly.type
_entity_poly.pdbx_seq_one_letter_code
_entity_poly.pdbx_strand_id
1 'polypeptide(L)'
;MQIVQQIAFLLVSAVSIFLFSRKIKEISRNIKLGRDENLNDNPSQRWKNVLLLALGQKKMFRNPLVAVMHFFVYAGFIIINIEVLEIVLDGITGKHRLFAAPLGSFYTFLINSFEVLALTVLLACVI
;
A
#
# COMPACT_ATOMS: atom_id res chain seq x y z
N MET A 1 30.90 -8.58 0.34
CA MET A 1 29.90 -8.37 -0.74
C MET A 1 28.60 -7.71 -0.28
N GLN A 2 28.39 -7.41 1.01
CA GLN A 2 27.17 -6.77 1.52
C GLN A 2 27.08 -5.26 1.19
N ILE A 3 28.22 -4.56 1.24
CA ILE A 3 28.29 -3.11 0.95
C ILE A 3 27.89 -2.79 -0.50
N VAL A 4 28.32 -3.62 -1.46
CA VAL A 4 27.97 -3.43 -2.88
C VAL A 4 26.46 -3.56 -3.10
N GLN A 5 25.81 -4.52 -2.44
CA GLN A 5 24.37 -4.73 -2.52
C GLN A 5 23.59 -3.56 -1.88
N GLN A 6 24.04 -3.06 -0.73
CA GLN A 6 23.43 -1.90 -0.07
C GLN A 6 23.56 -0.63 -0.92
N ILE A 7 24.74 -0.38 -1.51
CA ILE A 7 24.96 0.76 -2.40
C ILE A 7 24.05 0.65 -3.64
N ALA A 8 23.97 -0.53 -4.26
CA ALA A 8 23.08 -0.77 -5.39
C ALA A 8 21.61 -0.54 -5.02
N PHE A 9 21.17 -1.08 -3.87
CA PHE A 9 19.81 -0.88 -3.37
C PHE A 9 19.48 0.59 -3.14
N LEU A 10 20.39 1.34 -2.51
CA LEU A 10 20.22 2.76 -2.22
C LEU A 10 20.17 3.60 -3.50
N LEU A 11 21.03 3.30 -4.49
CA LEU A 11 21.02 3.97 -5.78
C LEU A 11 19.73 3.72 -6.56
N VAL A 12 19.30 2.46 -6.66
CA VAL A 12 18.06 2.11 -7.36
C VAL A 12 16.85 2.73 -6.67
N SER A 13 16.80 2.69 -5.33
CA SER A 13 15.74 3.31 -4.55
C SER A 13 15.71 4.82 -4.74
N ALA A 14 16.86 5.50 -4.68
CA ALA A 14 16.96 6.94 -4.89
C ALA A 14 16.51 7.36 -6.30
N VAL A 15 16.93 6.63 -7.34
CA VAL A 15 16.49 6.88 -8.72
C VAL A 15 14.98 6.66 -8.87
N SER A 16 14.45 5.59 -8.28
CA SER A 16 13.02 5.27 -8.33
C SER A 16 12.18 6.35 -7.65
N ILE A 17 12.57 6.79 -6.45
CA ILE A 17 11.92 7.89 -5.72
C ILE A 17 12.01 9.20 -6.50
N PHE A 18 13.16 9.50 -7.12
CA PHE A 18 13.33 10.70 -7.92
C PHE A 18 12.40 10.72 -9.14
N LEU A 19 12.34 9.64 -9.91
CA LEU A 19 11.47 9.51 -11.08
C LEU A 19 9.99 9.59 -10.68
N PHE A 20 9.60 8.88 -9.62
CA PHE A 20 8.24 8.91 -9.08
C PHE A 20 7.85 10.33 -8.62
N SER A 21 8.73 11.01 -7.89
CA SER A 21 8.51 12.37 -7.42
C SER A 21 8.37 13.37 -8.58
N ARG A 22 9.14 13.21 -9.66
CA ARG A 22 8.98 14.03 -10.88
C ARG A 22 7.62 13.82 -11.50
N LYS A 23 7.15 12.58 -11.61
CA LYS A 23 5.83 12.27 -12.16
C LYS A 23 4.68 12.81 -11.31
N ILE A 24 4.79 12.71 -9.98
CA ILE A 24 3.82 13.35 -9.08
C ILE A 24 3.77 14.86 -9.30
N LYS A 25 4.92 15.53 -9.44
CA LYS A 25 4.98 16.97 -9.70
C LYS A 25 4.35 17.33 -11.04
N GLU A 26 4.58 16.54 -12.09
CA GLU A 26 3.94 16.72 -13.40
C GLU A 26 2.41 16.60 -13.30
N ILE A 27 1.91 15.55 -12.63
CA ILE A 27 0.47 15.34 -12.42
C ILE A 27 -0.13 16.46 -11.58
N SER A 28 0.50 16.83 -10.46
CA SER A 28 0.04 17.90 -9.58
C SER A 28 -0.01 19.25 -10.30
N ARG A 29 0.98 19.55 -11.14
CA ARG A 29 0.96 20.74 -12.00
C ARG A 29 -0.24 20.72 -12.93
N ASN A 30 -0.50 19.60 -13.60
CA ASN A 30 -1.61 19.49 -14.53
C ASN A 30 -2.98 19.62 -13.84
N ILE A 31 -3.14 19.04 -12.64
CA ILE A 31 -4.36 19.19 -11.83
C ILE A 31 -4.59 20.66 -11.47
N LYS A 32 -3.53 21.39 -11.08
CA LYS A 32 -3.59 22.81 -10.70
C LYS A 32 -3.78 23.78 -11.87
N LEU A 33 -3.64 23.32 -13.12
CA LEU A 33 -4.02 24.11 -14.30
C LEU A 33 -5.53 24.10 -14.54
N GLY A 34 -6.26 23.19 -13.88
CA GLY A 34 -7.73 23.18 -13.88
C GLY A 34 -8.32 24.41 -13.20
N ARG A 35 -9.64 24.58 -13.36
CA ARG A 35 -10.37 25.67 -12.70
C ARG A 35 -10.57 25.31 -11.23
N ASP A 36 -10.25 26.26 -10.34
CA ASP A 36 -10.55 26.09 -8.92
C ASP A 36 -12.07 26.05 -8.71
N GLU A 37 -12.56 24.92 -8.21
CA GLU A 37 -13.95 24.76 -7.78
C GLU A 37 -14.02 24.87 -6.25
N ASN A 38 -14.86 25.79 -5.76
CA ASN A 38 -15.14 25.92 -4.34
C ASN A 38 -16.05 24.78 -3.86
N LEU A 39 -15.45 23.64 -3.58
CA LEU A 39 -16.12 22.45 -3.09
C LEU A 39 -16.17 22.44 -1.55
N ASN A 40 -16.63 23.54 -0.92
CA ASN A 40 -16.63 23.67 0.54
C ASN A 40 -18.01 23.50 1.19
N ASP A 41 -18.98 22.97 0.45
CA ASP A 41 -20.33 22.79 0.94
C ASP A 41 -20.51 21.43 1.68
N ASN A 42 -21.19 21.48 2.83
CA ASN A 42 -21.58 20.34 3.68
C ASN A 42 -20.46 19.33 4.04
N PRO A 43 -19.44 19.71 4.82
CA PRO A 43 -18.30 18.85 5.15
C PRO A 43 -18.71 17.55 5.85
N SER A 44 -19.69 17.60 6.77
CA SER A 44 -20.17 16.42 7.51
C SER A 44 -20.75 15.34 6.58
N GLN A 45 -21.59 15.74 5.62
CA GLN A 45 -22.18 14.81 4.65
C GLN A 45 -21.12 14.19 3.74
N ARG A 46 -20.08 14.95 3.39
CA ARG A 46 -18.98 14.45 2.55
C ARG A 46 -18.10 13.45 3.28
N TRP A 47 -17.74 13.70 4.53
CA TRP A 47 -17.01 12.71 5.34
C TRP A 47 -17.82 11.43 5.51
N LYS A 48 -19.13 11.54 5.75
CA LYS A 48 -20.03 10.37 5.77
C LYS A 48 -20.03 9.61 4.44
N ASN A 49 -20.07 10.32 3.32
CA ASN A 49 -19.98 9.72 1.99
C ASN A 49 -18.60 9.06 1.74
N VAL A 50 -17.51 9.68 2.17
CA VAL A 50 -16.15 9.10 2.05
C VAL A 50 -16.08 7.80 2.86
N LEU A 51 -16.50 7.79 4.12
CA LEU A 51 -16.51 6.58 4.94
C LEU A 51 -17.37 5.49 4.30
N LEU A 52 -18.57 5.83 3.83
CA LEU A 52 -19.52 4.86 3.28
C LEU A 52 -19.10 4.33 1.90
N LEU A 53 -18.44 5.15 1.07
CA LEU A 53 -17.98 4.74 -0.26
C LEU A 53 -16.59 4.09 -0.23
N ALA A 54 -15.65 4.65 0.54
CA ALA A 54 -14.27 4.18 0.61
C ALA A 54 -14.12 2.96 1.53
N LEU A 55 -14.70 3.00 2.75
CA LEU A 55 -14.63 1.88 3.70
C LEU A 55 -15.83 0.94 3.57
N GLY A 56 -17.03 1.49 3.39
CA GLY A 56 -18.25 0.70 3.28
C GLY A 56 -18.41 -0.04 1.94
N GLN A 57 -17.55 0.24 0.96
CA GLN A 57 -17.55 -0.37 -0.38
C GLN A 57 -18.94 -0.49 -1.04
N LYS A 58 -19.86 0.43 -0.74
CA LYS A 58 -21.30 0.32 -1.09
C LYS A 58 -21.55 0.04 -2.57
N LYS A 59 -20.66 0.53 -3.46
CA LYS A 59 -20.75 0.32 -4.90
C LYS A 59 -20.27 -1.08 -5.34
N MET A 60 -19.32 -1.69 -4.62
CA MET A 60 -18.77 -3.02 -4.92
C MET A 60 -19.69 -4.14 -4.43
N PHE A 61 -20.43 -3.93 -3.34
CA PHE A 61 -21.45 -4.86 -2.85
C PHE A 61 -22.62 -5.12 -3.80
N ARG A 62 -22.71 -4.39 -4.93
CA ARG A 62 -23.62 -4.72 -6.02
C ARG A 62 -23.31 -6.09 -6.66
N ASN A 63 -22.05 -6.54 -6.58
CA ASN A 63 -21.65 -7.91 -6.89
C ASN A 63 -20.92 -8.49 -5.66
N PRO A 64 -21.59 -9.29 -4.82
CA PRO A 64 -21.04 -9.75 -3.55
C PRO A 64 -19.77 -10.60 -3.72
N LEU A 65 -19.64 -11.35 -4.83
CA LEU A 65 -18.44 -12.14 -5.12
C LEU A 65 -17.22 -11.22 -5.31
N VAL A 66 -17.36 -10.18 -6.13
CA VAL A 66 -16.30 -9.18 -6.37
C VAL A 66 -15.97 -8.40 -5.10
N ALA A 67 -16.97 -8.09 -4.26
CA ALA A 67 -16.75 -7.40 -2.99
C ALA A 67 -15.88 -8.25 -2.04
N VAL A 68 -16.18 -9.55 -1.90
CA VAL A 68 -15.39 -10.46 -1.06
C VAL A 68 -13.97 -10.61 -1.61
N MET A 69 -13.81 -10.80 -2.93
CA MET A 69 -12.48 -10.88 -3.54
C MET A 69 -11.66 -9.60 -3.30
N HIS A 70 -12.24 -8.42 -3.53
CA HIS A 70 -11.56 -7.15 -3.28
C HIS A 70 -11.21 -6.96 -1.80
N PHE A 71 -12.04 -7.42 -0.87
CA PHE A 71 -11.73 -7.33 0.56
C PHE A 71 -10.43 -8.06 0.90
N PHE A 72 -10.25 -9.29 0.40
CA PHE A 72 -9.00 -10.04 0.60
C PHE A 72 -7.81 -9.37 -0.07
N VAL A 73 -7.97 -8.82 -1.27
CA VAL A 73 -6.93 -8.06 -1.95
C VAL A 73 -6.52 -6.81 -1.15
N TYR A 74 -7.49 -6.06 -0.63
CA TYR A 74 -7.25 -4.87 0.18
C TYR A 74 -6.55 -5.21 1.51
N ALA A 75 -7.01 -6.24 2.21
CA ALA A 75 -6.35 -6.74 3.41
C ALA A 75 -4.91 -7.20 3.09
N GLY A 76 -4.71 -7.87 1.95
CA GLY A 76 -3.42 -8.25 1.40
C GLY A 76 -2.48 -7.09 1.28
N PHE A 77 -2.93 -6.03 0.60
CA PHE A 77 -2.13 -4.82 0.44
C PHE A 77 -1.75 -4.17 1.77
N ILE A 78 -2.64 -4.13 2.77
CA ILE A 78 -2.30 -3.56 4.08
C ILE A 78 -1.15 -4.32 4.73
N ILE A 79 -1.23 -5.65 4.79
CA ILE A 79 -0.18 -6.48 5.42
C ILE A 79 1.12 -6.40 4.61
N ILE A 80 1.04 -6.48 3.28
CA ILE A 80 2.21 -6.37 2.38
C ILE A 80 2.94 -5.05 2.58
N ASN A 81 2.23 -3.93 2.76
CA ASN A 81 2.90 -2.63 2.94
C ASN A 81 3.75 -2.59 4.22
N ILE A 82 3.35 -3.31 5.27
CA ILE A 82 4.13 -3.43 6.50
C ILE A 82 5.41 -4.23 6.23
N GLU A 83 5.31 -5.33 5.48
CA GLU A 83 6.47 -6.14 5.10
C GLU A 83 7.42 -5.41 4.14
N VAL A 84 6.87 -4.69 3.15
CA VAL A 84 7.66 -3.85 2.23
C VAL A 84 8.42 -2.77 3.01
N LEU A 85 7.81 -2.18 4.05
CA LEU A 85 8.51 -1.24 4.93
C LEU A 85 9.69 -1.91 5.63
N GLU A 86 9.52 -3.14 6.12
CA GLU A 86 10.61 -3.92 6.71
C GLU A 86 11.73 -4.16 5.72
N ILE A 87 11.40 -4.62 4.51
CA ILE A 87 12.37 -4.89 3.44
C ILE A 87 13.18 -3.63 3.10
N VAL A 88 12.53 -2.47 3.04
CA VAL A 88 13.21 -1.19 2.79
C VAL A 88 14.18 -0.85 3.93
N LEU A 89 13.76 -1.02 5.18
CA LEU A 89 14.59 -0.74 6.35
C LEU A 89 15.75 -1.74 6.50
N ASP A 90 15.51 -3.01 6.23
CA ASP A 90 16.52 -4.07 6.18
C ASP A 90 17.55 -3.79 5.08
N GLY A 91 17.10 -3.36 3.89
CA GLY A 91 17.97 -2.95 2.78
C GLY A 91 18.87 -1.76 3.12
N ILE A 92 18.36 -0.79 3.89
CA ILE A 92 19.13 0.39 4.34
C ILE A 92 20.10 0.03 5.46
N THR A 93 19.66 -0.72 6.47
CA THR A 93 20.45 -1.01 7.67
C THR A 93 21.37 -2.21 7.53
N GLY A 94 21.16 -3.05 6.51
CA GLY A 94 21.88 -4.32 6.30
C GLY A 94 21.57 -5.39 7.34
N LYS A 95 20.57 -5.16 8.19
CA LYS A 95 20.06 -6.15 9.13
C LYS A 95 19.00 -6.99 8.43
N HIS A 96 18.79 -8.21 8.93
CA HIS A 96 17.75 -9.09 8.44
C HIS A 96 16.68 -9.21 9.51
N ARG A 97 15.42 -8.91 9.15
CA ARG A 97 14.23 -8.96 9.99
C ARG A 97 14.27 -8.00 11.17
N LEU A 98 14.38 -6.70 10.88
CA LEU A 98 14.35 -5.65 11.90
C LEU A 98 13.13 -5.71 12.82
N PHE A 99 11.97 -6.17 12.34
CA PHE A 99 10.76 -6.21 13.14
C PHE A 99 10.59 -7.51 13.93
N ALA A 100 11.40 -8.55 13.68
CA ALA A 100 11.31 -9.81 14.42
C ALA A 100 11.63 -9.67 15.92
N ALA A 101 12.64 -8.87 16.28
CA ALA A 101 13.00 -8.65 17.68
C ALA A 101 11.94 -7.86 18.49
N PRO A 102 11.39 -6.73 17.99
CA PRO A 102 10.35 -5.99 18.72
C PRO A 102 8.96 -6.63 18.67
N LEU A 103 8.60 -7.39 17.63
CA LEU A 103 7.27 -8.00 17.50
C LEU A 103 7.20 -9.45 18.02
N GLY A 104 8.33 -10.15 18.15
CA GLY A 104 8.38 -11.49 18.74
C GLY A 104 7.42 -12.49 18.07
N SER A 105 6.55 -13.13 18.86
CA SER A 105 5.58 -14.13 18.36
C SER A 105 4.53 -13.54 17.41
N PHE A 106 4.24 -12.24 17.49
CA PHE A 106 3.31 -11.57 16.60
C PHE A 106 3.85 -11.46 15.17
N TYR A 107 5.18 -11.37 15.02
CA TYR A 107 5.83 -11.41 13.70
C TYR A 107 5.56 -12.73 12.98
N THR A 108 5.71 -13.86 13.67
CA THR A 108 5.45 -15.19 13.09
C THR A 108 3.99 -15.33 12.66
N PHE A 109 3.05 -14.77 13.44
CA PHE A 109 1.65 -14.73 13.04
C PHE A 109 1.42 -13.88 11.77
N LEU A 110 2.05 -12.70 11.68
CA LEU A 110 1.94 -11.82 10.52
C LEU A 110 2.51 -12.48 9.25
N ILE A 111 3.68 -13.11 9.33
CA ILE A 111 4.30 -13.80 8.20
C ILE A 111 3.46 -15.00 7.74
N ASN A 112 2.97 -15.82 8.67
CA ASN A 112 2.09 -16.94 8.30
C ASN A 112 0.75 -16.45 7.70
N SER A 113 0.22 -15.32 8.20
CA SER A 113 -0.98 -14.70 7.63
C SER A 113 -0.73 -14.18 6.22
N PHE A 114 0.48 -13.68 5.95
CA PHE A 114 0.87 -13.21 4.62
C PHE A 114 0.83 -14.33 3.58
N GLU A 115 1.33 -15.53 3.88
CA GLU A 115 1.29 -16.66 2.94
C GLU A 115 -0.14 -17.05 2.54
N VAL A 116 -1.05 -17.15 3.51
CA VAL A 116 -2.46 -17.48 3.26
C VAL A 116 -3.13 -16.37 2.44
N LEU A 117 -2.82 -15.12 2.76
CA LEU A 117 -3.40 -13.97 2.09
C LEU A 117 -2.87 -13.82 0.67
N ALA A 118 -1.58 -14.05 0.45
CA ALA A 118 -0.96 -14.06 -0.88
C ALA A 118 -1.60 -15.14 -1.79
N LEU A 119 -1.84 -16.34 -1.25
CA LEU A 119 -2.58 -17.37 -1.97
C LEU A 119 -4.00 -16.90 -2.34
N THR A 120 -4.69 -16.27 -1.39
CA THR A 120 -6.05 -15.78 -1.60
C THR A 120 -6.11 -14.66 -2.65
N VAL A 121 -5.14 -13.73 -2.63
CA VAL A 121 -5.01 -12.67 -3.65
C VAL A 121 -4.72 -13.28 -5.02
N LEU A 122 -3.82 -14.26 -5.10
CA LEU A 122 -3.51 -14.93 -6.36
C LEU A 122 -4.76 -15.59 -6.95
N LEU A 123 -5.50 -16.35 -6.14
CA LEU A 123 -6.77 -16.96 -6.56
C LEU A 123 -7.78 -15.91 -7.02
N ALA A 124 -7.93 -14.81 -6.27
CA ALA A 124 -8.82 -13.72 -6.62
C ALA A 124 -8.45 -13.00 -7.93
N CYS A 125 -7.16 -12.98 -8.31
CA CYS A 125 -6.71 -12.38 -9.57
C CYS A 125 -6.83 -13.31 -10.78
N VAL A 126 -6.88 -14.63 -10.57
CA VAL A 126 -6.99 -15.63 -11.65
C VAL A 126 -8.44 -15.85 -12.10
N ILE A 127 -9.40 -15.63 -11.20
CA ILE A 127 -10.85 -15.75 -11.45
C ILE A 127 -11.38 -14.50 -12.18
#